data_AF-A0A960MT43-F1
#
_entry.id   AF-A0A960MT43-F1
#
_cell.length_a   1.000
_cell.length_b   1.000
_cell.length_c   1.000
_cell.angle_alpha   90.00
_cell.angle_beta   90.00
_cell.angle_gamma   90.00
#
_symmetry.space_group_name_H-M   'P 1'
#
loop_
_entity.id
_entity.type
_entity.pdbx_description
1 polymer ?
#
loop_
_entity_poly.entity_id
_entity_poly.type
_entity_poly.pdbx_seq_one_letter_code
_entity_poly.pdbx_strand_id
1 'polypeptide(L)'
;MKLWIQRHDFSSEEIDGITVESVLERLRNTDWQAESRLAAEKAAEGVEVCPAGLGLVHPSGSILHLCPDGSGGMMLHYQYPITPDGQLRHSVIYSIVSE
;
A
#
# COMPACT_ATOMS: atom_id res chain seq x y z
N MET A 1 1.44 -8.31 13.83
CA MET A 1 1.45 -7.41 12.66
C MET A 1 0.20 -7.71 11.87
N LYS A 2 -0.37 -6.70 11.23
CA LYS A 2 -1.52 -6.85 10.33
C LYS A 2 -1.11 -6.44 8.94
N LEU A 3 -1.60 -7.16 7.96
CA LEU A 3 -1.45 -6.85 6.54
C LEU A 3 -2.79 -6.36 6.03
N TRP A 4 -2.80 -5.34 5.18
CA TRP A 4 -3.93 -5.09 4.31
C TRP A 4 -3.46 -4.99 2.86
N ILE A 5 -4.32 -5.39 1.92
CA ILE A 5 -4.14 -5.12 0.49
C ILE A 5 -5.27 -4.19 0.07
N GLN A 6 -4.91 -3.02 -0.45
CA GLN A 6 -5.82 -2.02 -0.99
C GLN A 6 -5.84 -2.13 -2.52
N ARG A 7 -7.04 -2.10 -3.09
CA ARG A 7 -7.30 -2.16 -4.53
C ARG A 7 -7.55 -0.76 -5.09
N HIS A 8 -7.54 -0.65 -6.41
CA HIS A 8 -7.75 0.63 -7.11
C HIS A 8 -9.10 1.30 -6.78
N ASP A 9 -10.11 0.51 -6.43
CA ASP A 9 -11.49 0.92 -6.16
C ASP A 9 -11.78 1.20 -4.68
N PHE A 10 -10.74 1.42 -3.87
CA PHE A 10 -10.79 1.59 -2.41
C PHE A 10 -11.24 0.35 -1.63
N SER A 11 -11.54 -0.77 -2.29
CA SER A 11 -11.76 -2.03 -1.55
C SER A 11 -10.44 -2.50 -0.92
N SER A 12 -10.56 -3.19 0.21
CA SER A 12 -9.40 -3.75 0.89
C SER A 12 -9.70 -5.10 1.53
N GLU A 13 -8.67 -5.92 1.62
CA GLU A 13 -8.65 -7.16 2.39
C GLU A 13 -7.66 -7.03 3.54
N GLU A 14 -8.02 -7.55 4.71
CA GLU A 14 -7.20 -7.52 5.91
C GLU A 14 -6.81 -8.94 6.32
N ILE A 15 -5.54 -9.12 6.67
CA ILE A 15 -4.95 -10.42 6.99
C ILE A 15 -4.15 -10.29 8.30
N ASP A 16 -4.55 -11.06 9.30
CA ASP A 16 -3.87 -11.15 10.59
C ASP A 16 -2.84 -12.30 10.62
N GLY A 17 -1.94 -12.28 11.61
CA GLY A 17 -1.00 -13.39 11.85
C GLY A 17 0.09 -13.56 10.78
N ILE A 18 0.40 -12.50 10.02
CA ILE A 18 1.35 -12.54 8.91
C ILE A 18 2.82 -12.63 9.34
N THR A 19 3.65 -13.27 8.52
CA THR A 19 5.12 -13.26 8.61
C THR A 19 5.72 -12.38 7.51
N VAL A 20 7.02 -12.08 7.59
CA VAL A 20 7.70 -11.30 6.55
C VAL A 20 7.68 -12.05 5.22
N GLU A 21 7.89 -13.36 5.24
CA GLU A 21 7.84 -14.22 4.05
C GLU A 21 6.46 -14.19 3.42
N SER A 22 5.41 -14.24 4.25
CA SER A 22 4.03 -14.21 3.75
C SER A 22 3.71 -12.87 3.08
N VAL A 23 4.27 -11.77 3.60
CA VAL A 23 4.15 -10.44 2.98
C VAL A 23 4.86 -10.38 1.63
N LEU A 24 6.10 -10.86 1.56
CA LEU A 24 6.87 -10.87 0.32
C LEU A 24 6.20 -11.71 -0.76
N GLU A 25 5.63 -12.85 -0.38
CA GLU A 25 4.85 -13.69 -1.29
C GLU A 25 3.65 -12.92 -1.87
N ARG A 26 2.91 -12.18 -1.04
CA ARG A 26 1.72 -11.42 -1.47
C ARG A 26 2.13 -10.26 -2.37
N LEU A 27 3.20 -9.56 -2.02
CA LEU A 27 3.77 -8.50 -2.84
C LEU A 27 4.19 -9.02 -4.23
N ARG A 28 4.64 -10.28 -4.35
CA ARG A 28 5.03 -10.86 -5.64
C ARG A 28 3.86 -11.43 -6.44
N ASN A 29 2.87 -11.99 -5.76
CA ASN A 29 1.80 -12.75 -6.39
C ASN A 29 0.57 -11.90 -6.76
N THR A 30 0.47 -10.66 -6.26
CA THR A 30 -0.57 -9.73 -6.70
C THR A 30 -0.21 -9.11 -8.05
N ASP A 31 -1.16 -9.10 -8.98
CA ASP A 31 -1.01 -8.45 -10.29
C ASP A 31 -1.19 -6.94 -10.17
N TRP A 32 -0.14 -6.24 -9.73
CA TRP A 32 -0.14 -4.79 -9.59
C TRP A 32 -0.29 -4.07 -10.92
N GLN A 33 0.14 -4.68 -12.03
CA GLN A 33 -0.01 -4.10 -13.36
C GLN A 33 -1.49 -4.06 -13.77
N ALA A 34 -2.25 -5.12 -13.48
CA ALA A 34 -3.70 -5.12 -13.67
C ALA A 34 -4.38 -4.06 -12.81
N GLU A 35 -4.02 -3.91 -11.54
CA GLU A 35 -4.57 -2.86 -10.67
C GLU A 35 -4.28 -1.45 -11.20
N SER A 36 -3.04 -1.17 -11.63
CA SER A 36 -2.68 0.12 -12.24
C SER A 36 -3.48 0.41 -13.51
N ARG A 37 -3.68 -0.60 -14.35
CA ARG A 37 -4.48 -0.46 -15.57
C ARG A 37 -5.95 -0.16 -15.25
N LEU A 38 -6.55 -0.90 -14.32
CA LEU A 38 -7.93 -0.67 -13.88
C LEU A 38 -8.10 0.71 -13.24
N ALA A 39 -7.13 1.16 -12.45
CA ALA A 39 -7.11 2.51 -11.88
C ALA A 39 -7.11 3.58 -12.99
N ALA A 40 -6.29 3.42 -14.03
CA ALA A 40 -6.23 4.36 -15.15
C ALA A 40 -7.54 4.37 -15.97
N GLU A 41 -8.13 3.20 -16.23
CA GLU A 41 -9.43 3.08 -16.90
C GLU A 41 -10.53 3.81 -16.11
N LYS A 42 -10.61 3.59 -14.79
CA LYS A 42 -11.60 4.25 -13.91
C LYS A 42 -11.36 5.76 -13.77
N ALA A 43 -10.12 6.19 -13.65
CA ALA A 43 -9.79 7.61 -13.62
C ALA A 43 -10.19 8.32 -14.93
N ALA A 44 -10.03 7.66 -16.08
CA ALA A 44 -10.46 8.20 -17.37
C ALA A 44 -11.99 8.34 -17.48
N GLU A 45 -12.75 7.53 -16.74
CA GLU A 45 -14.21 7.64 -16.57
C GLU A 45 -14.62 8.75 -15.56
N GLY A 46 -13.65 9.43 -14.93
CA GLY A 46 -13.90 10.42 -13.89
C GLY A 46 -14.24 9.82 -12.53
N VAL A 47 -13.99 8.52 -12.35
CA VAL A 47 -14.18 7.83 -11.07
C VAL A 47 -12.95 8.06 -10.19
N GLU A 48 -13.18 8.37 -8.93
CA GLU A 48 -12.11 8.48 -7.94
C GLU A 48 -11.41 7.12 -7.77
N VAL A 49 -10.09 7.13 -7.73
CA VAL A 49 -9.28 5.92 -7.58
C VAL A 49 -8.19 6.13 -6.54
N CYS A 50 -7.72 5.03 -5.95
CA CYS A 50 -6.58 5.03 -5.06
C CYS A 50 -5.45 4.18 -5.66
N PRO A 51 -4.16 4.53 -5.45
CA PRO A 51 -3.08 3.61 -5.76
C PRO A 51 -3.29 2.29 -5.01
N ALA A 52 -3.32 1.19 -5.76
CA ALA A 52 -3.33 -0.13 -5.16
C ALA A 52 -2.00 -0.36 -4.41
N GLY A 53 -2.07 -1.12 -3.32
CA GLY A 53 -0.91 -1.30 -2.48
C GLY A 53 -1.12 -2.27 -1.34
N LEU A 54 -0.04 -2.46 -0.58
CA LEU A 54 0.06 -3.37 0.53
C LEU A 54 0.48 -2.59 1.76
N GLY A 55 -0.34 -2.60 2.81
CA GLY A 55 -0.07 -1.94 4.08
C GLY A 55 0.34 -2.93 5.17
N LEU A 56 1.38 -2.59 5.92
CA LEU A 56 1.84 -3.32 7.10
C LEU A 56 1.64 -2.46 8.34
N VAL A 57 0.86 -2.97 9.28
CA VAL A 57 0.62 -2.32 10.56
C VAL A 57 1.45 -3.03 11.63
N HIS A 58 2.41 -2.30 12.19
CA HIS A 58 3.17 -2.74 13.35
C HIS A 58 2.31 -2.56 14.62
N PRO A 59 2.41 -3.43 15.65
CA PRO A 59 1.67 -3.27 16.90
C PRO A 59 1.85 -1.92 17.61
N SER A 60 2.94 -1.20 17.33
CA SER A 60 3.16 0.16 17.84
C SER A 60 2.28 1.23 17.16
N GLY A 61 1.51 0.87 16.14
CA GLY A 61 0.70 1.80 15.34
C GLY A 61 1.44 2.44 14.16
N SER A 62 2.69 2.04 13.88
CA SER A 62 3.38 2.46 12.65
C SER A 62 2.82 1.72 11.44
N ILE A 63 2.75 2.40 10.30
CA ILE A 63 2.24 1.84 9.05
C ILE A 63 3.30 2.00 7.96
N LEU A 64 3.61 0.91 7.26
CA LEU A 64 4.35 0.95 5.99
C LEU A 64 3.41 0.55 4.87
N HIS A 65 3.17 1.45 3.92
CA HIS A 65 2.35 1.20 2.73
C HIS A 65 3.22 1.18 1.49
N LEU A 66 3.16 0.09 0.73
CA LEU A 66 3.91 -0.15 -0.51
C LEU A 66 2.91 -0.13 -1.67
N CYS A 67 3.08 0.79 -2.61
CA CYS A 67 2.26 0.89 -3.82
C CYS A 67 3.15 0.65 -5.05
N PRO A 68 3.26 -0.59 -5.52
CA PRO A 68 3.91 -0.88 -6.80
C PRO A 68 3.13 -0.22 -7.95
N ASP A 69 3.85 0.37 -8.91
CA ASP A 69 3.21 1.01 -10.07
C ASP A 69 2.90 0.03 -11.22
N GLY A 70 3.35 -1.22 -11.10
CA GLY A 70 3.18 -2.27 -12.11
C GLY A 70 4.20 -2.23 -13.26
N SER A 71 5.13 -1.27 -13.25
CA SER A 71 6.21 -1.08 -14.24
C SER A 71 7.63 -1.25 -13.65
N GLY A 72 7.72 -1.71 -12.40
CA GLY A 72 8.99 -1.92 -11.69
C GLY A 72 9.31 -0.81 -10.68
N GLY A 73 8.56 0.29 -10.69
CA GLY A 73 8.62 1.30 -9.66
C GLY A 73 7.72 0.99 -8.46
N MET A 74 8.02 1.63 -7.34
CA MET A 74 7.28 1.47 -6.09
C MET A 74 7.28 2.78 -5.31
N MET A 75 6.09 3.22 -4.93
CA MET A 75 5.91 4.27 -3.95
C MET A 75 5.83 3.66 -2.55
N LEU A 76 6.55 4.23 -1.58
CA LEU A 76 6.52 3.81 -0.18
C LEU A 76 6.04 4.96 0.68
N HIS A 77 5.01 4.72 1.47
CA HIS A 77 4.50 5.66 2.47
C HIS A 77 4.71 5.07 3.86
N TYR A 78 5.54 5.71 4.67
CA TYR A 78 5.68 5.36 6.07
C TYR A 78 4.94 6.38 6.95
N GLN A 79 4.04 5.90 7.79
CA GLN A 79 3.33 6.69 8.79
C GLN A 79 3.81 6.31 10.19
N TYR A 80 4.27 7.31 10.94
CA TYR A 80 4.63 7.12 12.34
C TYR A 80 3.37 6.95 13.20
N PRO A 81 3.47 6.26 14.36
CA PRO A 81 2.36 6.15 15.29
C PRO A 81 1.82 7.53 15.67
N ILE A 82 0.51 7.61 15.84
CA ILE A 82 -0.13 8.76 16.48
C ILE A 82 0.29 8.75 17.95
N THR A 83 0.86 9.84 18.43
CA THR A 83 1.20 9.97 19.85
C THR A 83 -0.06 10.18 20.71
N PRO A 84 0.00 9.95 22.03
CA PRO A 84 -1.17 10.08 22.92
C PRO A 84 -1.87 11.45 22.89
N ASP A 85 -1.20 12.48 22.37
CA ASP A 85 -1.72 13.83 22.14
C ASP A 85 -2.46 13.99 20.81
N GLY A 86 -2.62 12.92 20.03
CA GLY A 86 -3.35 12.91 18.76
C GLY A 86 -2.57 13.45 17.57
N GLN A 87 -1.28 13.78 17.72
CA GLN A 87 -0.48 14.30 16.60
C GLN A 87 0.17 13.17 15.78
N LEU A 88 0.01 13.25 14.45
CA LEU A 88 0.80 12.45 13.50
C LEU A 88 2.22 13.02 13.48
N ARG A 89 3.21 12.20 13.85
CA ARG A 89 4.57 12.72 14.00
C ARG A 89 5.25 13.10 12.70
N HIS A 90 4.93 12.44 11.58
CA HIS A 90 5.28 12.78 10.19
C HIS A 90 4.71 11.66 9.27
N SER A 91 4.70 11.88 7.97
CA SER A 91 4.68 10.80 6.99
C SER A 91 5.84 11.01 6.03
N VAL A 92 6.45 9.93 5.55
CA VAL A 92 7.51 10.02 4.55
C VAL A 92 7.11 9.23 3.33
N ILE A 93 7.23 9.88 2.18
CA ILE A 93 6.91 9.33 0.87
C ILE A 93 8.21 9.20 0.10
N TYR A 94 8.51 7.99 -0.36
CA TYR A 94 9.62 7.71 -1.25
C TYR A 94 9.10 7.11 -2.56
N SER A 95 9.72 7.43 -3.67
CA SER A 95 9.54 6.71 -4.93
C SER A 95 10.85 5.99 -5.25
N ILE A 96 10.77 4.68 -5.42
CA ILE A 96 11.87 3.84 -5.87
C ILE A 96 11.56 3.48 -7.32
N VAL A 97 12.48 3.82 -8.22
CA VAL A 97 12.39 3.45 -9.63
C VAL A 97 13.53 2.49 -9.91
N SER A 98 13.26 1.29 -10.40
CA SER A 98 14.31 0.40 -10.90
C SER A 98 14.81 0.94 -12.24
N GLU A 99 16.12 1.11 -12.39
CA GLU A 99 16.79 1.45 -13.66
C GLU A 99 16.64 0.33 -14.71
#